data_AF-A0A1E1WHL2-F1
#
_entry.id   AF-A0A1E1WHL2-F1
#
_cell.length_a   1.000
_cell.length_b   1.000
_cell.length_c   1.000
_cell.angle_alpha   90.00
_cell.angle_beta   90.00
_cell.angle_gamma   90.00
#
_symmetry.space_group_name_H-M   'P 1'
#
loop_
_entity.id
_entity.type
_entity.pdbx_description
1 polymer ?
#
loop_
_entity_poly.entity_id
_entity_poly.type
_entity_poly.pdbx_seq_one_letter_code
_entity_poly.pdbx_strand_id
1 'polypeptide(L)'
;NPQYPAASEAIQIDQDAERGRFATATRDIQAGETLLVEKPHSGVLLAEYSKTHCQNCFLKCPIPLPCPNCPNVIFCSDKCLEAAQKSYHAYECHILPLIWKSGCSVTCHIALRMITQHKKDYFTELFKDLEQKPSGPYKTEDYRNIFHLVAHEDKRTKQDFLHRTQMTAFLVKLLEISGYFEGKQRDKPVDISEVKSMAVEDKYKEDVGLFG
;
A
#
# COMPACT_ATOMS: atom_id res chain seq x y z
N ASN A 1 17.98 -19.61 -5.75
CA ASN A 1 18.92 -18.75 -5.01
C ASN A 1 18.61 -18.85 -3.51
N PRO A 2 19.50 -19.42 -2.67
CA PRO A 2 19.18 -19.70 -1.26
C PRO A 2 18.85 -18.47 -0.41
N GLN A 3 19.51 -17.34 -0.71
CA GLN A 3 19.31 -16.09 0.02
C GLN A 3 18.09 -15.31 -0.50
N TYR A 4 17.74 -15.46 -1.78
CA TYR A 4 16.59 -14.82 -2.41
C TYR A 4 15.72 -15.88 -3.10
N PRO A 5 14.79 -16.54 -2.37
CA PRO A 5 14.04 -17.68 -2.89
C PRO A 5 13.20 -17.38 -4.14
N ALA A 6 12.74 -16.13 -4.30
CA ALA A 6 12.00 -15.66 -5.47
C ALA A 6 12.88 -15.52 -6.73
N ALA A 7 14.21 -15.49 -6.57
CA ALA A 7 15.18 -15.28 -7.63
C ALA A 7 15.78 -16.60 -8.15
N SER A 8 15.96 -16.66 -9.46
CA SER A 8 16.69 -17.71 -10.16
C SER A 8 18.14 -17.77 -9.68
N GLU A 9 18.73 -18.96 -9.71
CA GLU A 9 20.17 -19.15 -9.45
C GLU A 9 21.05 -18.56 -10.56
N ALA A 10 20.45 -18.21 -11.70
CA ALA A 10 21.12 -17.48 -12.78
C ALA A 10 21.51 -16.04 -12.40
N ILE A 11 20.95 -15.52 -11.31
CA ILE A 11 21.28 -14.20 -10.78
C ILE A 11 21.67 -14.27 -9.31
N GLN A 12 22.56 -13.36 -8.92
CA GLN A 12 22.89 -13.06 -7.53
C GLN A 12 22.64 -11.57 -7.26
N ILE A 13 22.40 -11.24 -5.99
CA ILE A 13 22.20 -9.86 -5.56
C ILE A 13 23.48 -9.40 -4.87
N ASP A 14 24.15 -8.44 -5.49
CA ASP A 14 25.36 -7.79 -5.01
C ASP A 14 25.04 -6.40 -4.46
N GLN A 15 26.03 -5.78 -3.83
CA GLN A 15 25.91 -4.41 -3.31
C GLN A 15 27.23 -3.65 -3.45
N ASP A 16 27.14 -2.37 -3.83
CA ASP A 16 28.25 -1.42 -3.75
C ASP A 16 27.78 -0.03 -3.30
N ALA A 17 28.75 0.87 -3.11
CA ALA A 17 28.51 2.21 -2.59
C ALA A 17 27.82 3.16 -3.59
N GLU A 18 27.92 2.90 -4.89
CA GLU A 18 27.41 3.79 -5.95
C GLU A 18 25.98 3.42 -6.34
N ARG A 19 25.74 2.12 -6.59
CA ARG A 19 24.49 1.55 -7.10
C ARG A 19 23.57 1.06 -6.00
N GLY A 20 24.08 0.87 -4.78
CA GLY A 20 23.34 0.17 -3.74
C GLY A 20 23.23 -1.31 -4.06
N ARG A 21 22.05 -1.93 -3.87
CA ARG A 21 21.81 -3.34 -4.20
C ARG A 21 21.47 -3.49 -5.68
N PHE A 22 22.10 -4.43 -6.38
CA PHE A 22 21.87 -4.71 -7.79
C PHE A 22 21.98 -6.20 -8.08
N ALA A 23 21.40 -6.65 -9.19
CA ALA A 23 21.50 -8.05 -9.63
C ALA A 23 22.61 -8.23 -10.67
N THR A 24 23.39 -9.30 -10.56
CA THR A 24 24.37 -9.72 -11.58
C THR A 24 24.07 -11.15 -12.04
N ALA A 25 24.40 -11.44 -13.30
CA ALA A 25 24.27 -12.77 -13.85
C ALA A 25 25.44 -13.66 -13.37
N THR A 26 25.13 -14.87 -12.90
CA THR A 26 26.14 -15.88 -12.48
C THR A 26 26.52 -16.82 -13.62
N ARG A 27 25.76 -16.80 -14.71
CA ARG A 27 25.95 -17.56 -15.96
C ARG A 27 25.26 -16.84 -17.12
N ASP A 28 25.45 -17.34 -18.33
CA ASP A 28 24.69 -16.89 -19.48
C ASP A 28 23.19 -17.14 -19.29
N ILE A 29 22.37 -16.14 -19.62
CA ILE A 29 20.91 -16.15 -19.51
C ILE A 29 20.33 -16.13 -20.92
N GLN A 30 19.53 -17.13 -21.27
CA GLN A 30 18.86 -17.20 -22.57
C GLN A 30 17.60 -16.33 -22.61
N ALA A 31 17.23 -15.89 -23.81
CA ALA A 31 16.01 -15.14 -24.02
C ALA A 31 14.78 -15.97 -23.58
N GLY A 32 13.92 -15.37 -22.75
CA GLY A 32 12.72 -16.03 -22.22
C GLY A 32 12.93 -16.75 -20.87
N GLU A 33 14.15 -16.82 -20.34
CA GLU A 33 14.37 -17.34 -18.99
C GLU A 33 13.76 -16.42 -17.92
N THR A 34 13.08 -17.02 -16.94
CA THR A 34 12.49 -16.29 -15.81
C THR A 34 13.54 -16.10 -14.71
N LEU A 35 13.83 -14.85 -14.36
CA LEU A 35 14.86 -14.50 -13.37
C LEU A 35 14.30 -14.25 -11.97
N LEU A 36 13.07 -13.73 -11.88
CA LEU A 36 12.45 -13.36 -10.61
C LEU A 36 10.94 -13.56 -10.73
N VAL A 37 10.34 -14.24 -9.75
CA VAL A 37 8.89 -14.30 -9.58
C VAL A 37 8.58 -13.99 -8.13
N GLU A 38 8.01 -12.82 -7.89
CA GLU A 38 7.72 -12.34 -6.54
C GLU A 38 6.32 -11.74 -6.47
N LYS A 39 5.63 -11.97 -5.36
CA LYS A 39 4.36 -11.30 -5.06
C LYS A 39 4.65 -9.89 -4.55
N PRO A 40 3.89 -8.86 -4.93
CA PRO A 40 4.12 -7.53 -4.38
C PRO A 40 3.86 -7.54 -2.86
N HIS A 41 4.74 -6.91 -2.07
CA HIS A 41 4.50 -6.70 -0.64
C HIS A 41 3.23 -5.88 -0.39
N SER A 42 2.98 -4.89 -1.27
CA SER A 42 1.76 -4.09 -1.30
C SER A 42 1.50 -3.64 -2.73
N GLY A 43 0.24 -3.56 -3.11
CA GLY A 43 -0.20 -3.09 -4.41
C GLY A 43 -1.58 -2.45 -4.31
N VAL A 44 -1.82 -1.44 -5.13
CA VAL A 44 -3.10 -0.73 -5.21
C VAL A 44 -3.52 -0.56 -6.66
N LEU A 45 -4.82 -0.55 -6.89
CA LEU A 45 -5.39 -0.29 -8.19
C LEU A 45 -5.56 1.22 -8.39
N LEU A 46 -5.22 1.73 -9.58
CA LEU A 46 -5.48 3.13 -9.92
C LEU A 46 -6.99 3.39 -9.96
N ALA A 47 -7.39 4.59 -9.56
CA ALA A 47 -8.80 4.98 -9.42
C ALA A 47 -9.61 4.77 -10.71
N GLU A 48 -9.02 5.05 -11.88
CA GLU A 48 -9.62 4.85 -13.21
C GLU A 48 -9.99 3.38 -13.51
N TYR A 49 -9.31 2.42 -12.87
CA TYR A 49 -9.59 0.99 -13.03
C TYR A 49 -10.51 0.42 -11.95
N SER A 50 -10.90 1.21 -10.94
CA SER A 50 -11.71 0.78 -9.79
C SER A 50 -13.06 0.14 -10.15
N LYS A 51 -13.57 0.40 -11.35
CA LYS A 51 -14.84 -0.15 -11.89
C LYS A 51 -14.65 -1.23 -12.94
N THR A 52 -13.42 -1.54 -13.34
CA THR A 52 -13.13 -2.47 -14.44
C THR A 52 -12.24 -3.63 -14.02
N HIS A 53 -11.47 -3.49 -12.95
CA HIS A 53 -10.57 -4.51 -12.43
C HIS A 53 -10.86 -4.83 -10.97
N CYS A 54 -10.55 -6.07 -10.58
CA CYS A 54 -10.69 -6.54 -9.22
C CYS A 54 -9.77 -5.75 -8.29
N GLN A 55 -10.32 -5.18 -7.23
CA GLN A 55 -9.56 -4.41 -6.25
C GLN A 55 -8.48 -5.25 -5.53
N ASN A 56 -8.63 -6.58 -5.50
CA ASN A 56 -7.73 -7.49 -4.81
C ASN A 56 -6.65 -8.13 -5.70
N CYS A 57 -7.01 -8.62 -6.89
CA CYS A 57 -6.07 -9.33 -7.77
C CYS A 57 -5.69 -8.57 -9.04
N PHE A 58 -6.27 -7.39 -9.25
CA PHE A 58 -6.05 -6.51 -10.42
C PHE A 58 -6.43 -7.10 -11.77
N LEU A 59 -7.01 -8.30 -11.83
CA LEU A 59 -7.55 -8.86 -13.06
C LEU A 59 -8.82 -8.12 -13.47
N LYS A 60 -9.01 -7.95 -14.78
CA LYS A 60 -10.24 -7.39 -15.34
C LYS A 60 -11.45 -8.22 -14.90
N CYS A 61 -12.55 -7.55 -14.58
CA CYS A 61 -13.80 -8.17 -14.14
C CYS A 61 -14.87 -8.06 -15.24
N PRO A 62 -15.07 -9.11 -16.07
CA PRO A 62 -16.20 -9.13 -17.01
C PRO A 62 -17.55 -9.11 -16.30
N ILE A 63 -17.62 -9.75 -15.12
CA ILE A 63 -18.81 -9.81 -14.26
C ILE A 63 -18.39 -9.31 -12.87
N PRO A 64 -18.60 -8.02 -12.56
CA PRO A 64 -18.13 -7.44 -11.31
C PRO A 64 -19.05 -7.77 -10.13
N LEU A 65 -18.46 -8.11 -8.99
CA LEU A 65 -19.13 -8.10 -7.70
C LEU A 65 -18.83 -6.77 -6.99
N PRO A 66 -19.82 -5.89 -6.77
CA PRO A 66 -19.60 -4.64 -6.06
C PRO A 66 -19.32 -4.89 -4.58
N CYS A 67 -18.57 -3.99 -3.95
CA CYS A 67 -18.52 -3.97 -2.49
C CYS A 67 -19.92 -3.69 -1.91
N PRO A 68 -20.40 -4.44 -0.91
CA PRO A 68 -21.71 -4.18 -0.30
C PRO A 68 -21.74 -2.90 0.54
N ASN A 69 -20.58 -2.41 0.97
CA ASN A 69 -20.46 -1.28 1.91
C ASN A 69 -20.06 0.03 1.23
N CYS A 70 -19.61 0.01 -0.02
CA CYS A 70 -19.31 1.23 -0.76
C CYS A 70 -19.55 1.05 -2.26
N PRO A 71 -19.87 2.15 -2.97
CA PRO A 71 -19.98 2.11 -4.42
C PRO A 71 -18.62 2.10 -5.12
N ASN A 72 -17.49 2.13 -4.38
CA ASN A 72 -16.18 2.57 -4.89
C ASN A 72 -15.39 1.52 -5.67
N VAL A 73 -15.55 0.23 -5.37
CA VAL A 73 -14.69 -0.82 -5.92
C VAL A 73 -15.49 -2.07 -6.31
N ILE A 74 -14.87 -2.91 -7.14
CA ILE A 74 -15.42 -4.20 -7.56
C ILE A 74 -14.42 -5.33 -7.32
N PHE A 75 -14.94 -6.56 -7.31
CA PHE A 75 -14.18 -7.81 -7.16
C PHE A 75 -14.57 -8.82 -8.23
N CYS A 76 -13.66 -9.74 -8.55
CA CYS A 76 -13.93 -10.81 -9.53
C CYS A 76 -14.61 -12.06 -8.92
N SER A 77 -14.64 -12.18 -7.59
CA SER A 77 -15.20 -13.33 -6.88
C SER A 77 -15.40 -13.01 -5.40
N ASP A 78 -16.28 -13.78 -4.73
CA ASP A 78 -16.48 -13.68 -3.28
C ASP A 78 -15.17 -13.89 -2.51
N LYS A 79 -14.29 -14.78 -2.99
CA LYS A 79 -12.96 -15.00 -2.41
C LYS A 79 -12.11 -13.73 -2.38
N CYS A 80 -12.12 -12.96 -3.48
CA CYS A 80 -11.38 -11.70 -3.55
C CYS A 80 -12.02 -10.61 -2.69
N LEU A 81 -13.36 -10.55 -2.65
CA LEU A 81 -14.09 -9.64 -1.77
C LEU A 81 -13.76 -9.94 -0.30
N GLU A 82 -13.86 -11.20 0.11
CA GLU A 82 -13.62 -11.65 1.48
C GLU A 82 -12.16 -11.42 1.90
N ALA A 83 -11.19 -11.75 1.03
CA ALA A 83 -9.78 -11.50 1.29
C ALA A 83 -9.48 -10.01 1.50
N ALA A 84 -10.06 -9.14 0.67
CA ALA A 84 -9.92 -7.70 0.80
C ALA A 84 -10.59 -7.18 2.08
N GLN A 85 -11.82 -7.61 2.36
CA GLN A 85 -12.58 -7.20 3.56
C GLN A 85 -11.91 -7.65 4.85
N LYS A 86 -11.31 -8.85 4.89
CA LYS A 86 -10.59 -9.35 6.08
C LYS A 86 -9.23 -8.69 6.30
N SER A 87 -8.72 -7.94 5.32
CA SER A 87 -7.41 -7.28 5.37
C SER A 87 -7.57 -5.76 5.25
N TYR A 88 -7.13 -5.19 4.14
CA TYR A 88 -7.00 -3.75 3.96
C TYR A 88 -8.34 -3.02 3.75
N HIS A 89 -9.30 -3.66 3.09
CA HIS A 89 -10.48 -2.95 2.58
C HIS A 89 -11.44 -2.58 3.70
N ALA A 90 -11.45 -3.33 4.81
CA ALA A 90 -12.16 -2.96 6.03
C ALA A 90 -11.87 -1.50 6.45
N TYR A 91 -10.61 -1.09 6.39
CA TYR A 91 -10.20 0.27 6.76
C TYR A 91 -10.28 1.23 5.58
N GLU A 92 -10.01 0.77 4.36
CA GLU A 92 -9.97 1.67 3.20
C GLU A 92 -11.35 2.01 2.60
N CYS A 93 -12.37 1.16 2.81
CA CYS A 93 -13.67 1.19 2.14
C CYS A 93 -14.26 2.60 1.96
N HIS A 94 -14.36 3.34 3.06
CA HIS A 94 -15.01 4.66 3.10
C HIS A 94 -14.04 5.84 2.91
N ILE A 95 -12.73 5.60 2.84
CA ILE A 95 -11.71 6.65 2.68
C ILE A 95 -11.04 6.64 1.30
N LEU A 96 -11.24 5.59 0.49
CA LEU A 96 -10.65 5.47 -0.86
C LEU A 96 -10.84 6.73 -1.70
N PRO A 97 -12.03 7.34 -1.77
CA PRO A 97 -12.21 8.50 -2.63
C PRO A 97 -11.51 9.76 -2.11
N LEU A 98 -11.33 9.90 -0.79
CA LEU A 98 -10.50 10.95 -0.20
C LEU A 98 -9.05 10.85 -0.69
N ILE A 99 -8.51 9.63 -0.74
CA ILE A 99 -7.17 9.38 -1.28
C ILE A 99 -7.13 9.75 -2.76
N TRP A 100 -8.06 9.22 -3.56
CA TRP A 100 -8.04 9.41 -5.01
C TRP A 100 -8.24 10.86 -5.46
N LYS A 101 -9.10 11.63 -4.79
CA LYS A 101 -9.36 13.04 -5.14
C LYS A 101 -8.47 14.04 -4.40
N SER A 102 -7.66 13.62 -3.42
CA SER A 102 -6.71 14.52 -2.74
C SER A 102 -5.60 15.08 -3.65
N GLY A 103 -5.42 14.50 -4.84
CA GLY A 103 -4.29 14.82 -5.72
C GLY A 103 -2.96 14.24 -5.22
N CYS A 104 -2.97 13.41 -4.17
CA CYS A 104 -1.75 12.73 -3.72
C CYS A 104 -1.28 11.69 -4.75
N SER A 105 0.03 11.46 -4.78
CA SER A 105 0.62 10.40 -5.59
C SER A 105 0.05 9.03 -5.21
N VAL A 106 -0.10 8.11 -6.18
CA VAL A 106 -0.48 6.71 -5.94
C VAL A 106 0.42 6.03 -4.90
N THR A 107 1.67 6.49 -4.75
CA THR A 107 2.59 6.01 -3.71
C THR A 107 2.07 6.26 -2.29
N CYS A 108 1.23 7.27 -2.07
CA CYS A 108 0.56 7.51 -0.79
C CYS A 108 -0.50 6.44 -0.51
N HIS A 109 -1.23 5.99 -1.54
CA HIS A 109 -2.18 4.89 -1.40
C HIS A 109 -1.43 3.57 -1.14
N ILE A 110 -0.31 3.32 -1.81
CA ILE A 110 0.53 2.15 -1.53
C ILE A 110 1.05 2.19 -0.09
N ALA A 111 1.53 3.34 0.38
CA ALA A 111 2.01 3.51 1.76
C ALA A 111 0.89 3.26 2.78
N LEU A 112 -0.32 3.75 2.54
CA LEU A 112 -1.48 3.44 3.37
C LEU A 112 -1.76 1.94 3.39
N ARG A 113 -1.78 1.31 2.20
CA ARG A 113 -2.04 -0.13 2.03
C ARG A 113 -1.06 -1.00 2.79
N MET A 114 0.21 -0.61 2.82
CA MET A 114 1.26 -1.32 3.58
C MET A 114 0.96 -1.38 5.07
N ILE A 115 0.25 -0.38 5.60
CA ILE A 115 -0.21 -0.34 6.99
C ILE A 115 -1.55 -1.08 7.15
N THR A 116 -2.56 -0.75 6.34
CA THR A 116 -3.93 -1.29 6.50
C THR A 116 -4.04 -2.79 6.22
N GLN A 117 -3.09 -3.41 5.51
CA GLN A 117 -3.07 -4.85 5.27
C GLN A 117 -2.77 -5.69 6.53
N HIS A 118 -2.29 -5.05 7.61
CA HIS A 118 -2.12 -5.65 8.93
C HIS A 118 -2.88 -4.84 10.00
N LYS A 119 -3.12 -5.44 11.17
CA LYS A 119 -3.73 -4.72 12.31
C LYS A 119 -2.66 -3.94 13.08
N LYS A 120 -3.07 -2.95 13.88
CA LYS A 120 -2.15 -2.18 14.74
C LYS A 120 -1.25 -3.04 15.63
N ASP A 121 -1.77 -4.17 16.12
CA ASP A 121 -1.05 -5.07 17.04
C ASP A 121 0.19 -5.67 16.36
N TYR A 122 0.10 -5.98 15.06
CA TYR A 122 1.25 -6.43 14.27
C TYR A 122 2.38 -5.40 14.31
N PHE A 123 2.07 -4.12 14.08
CA PHE A 123 3.09 -3.07 14.09
C PHE A 123 3.59 -2.73 15.48
N THR A 124 2.74 -2.85 16.51
CA THR A 124 3.14 -2.62 17.90
C THR A 124 4.16 -3.67 18.37
N GLU A 125 3.97 -4.92 17.96
CA GLU A 125 4.95 -5.99 18.19
C GLU A 125 6.21 -5.79 17.34
N LEU A 126 6.05 -5.50 16.04
CA LEU A 126 7.16 -5.27 15.12
C LEU A 126 8.04 -4.08 15.52
N PHE A 127 7.47 -3.05 16.14
CA PHE A 127 8.21 -1.85 16.55
C PHE A 127 9.32 -2.18 17.57
N LYS A 128 9.17 -3.28 18.33
CA LYS A 128 10.16 -3.69 19.34
C LYS A 128 11.49 -4.11 18.72
N ASP A 129 11.48 -4.62 17.49
CA ASP A 129 12.63 -5.14 16.76
C ASP A 129 12.77 -4.55 15.34
N LEU A 130 12.10 -3.44 15.04
CA LEU A 130 12.03 -2.85 13.69
C LEU A 130 13.40 -2.44 13.14
N GLU A 131 14.28 -1.94 14.00
CA GLU A 131 15.66 -1.54 13.67
C GLU A 131 16.60 -2.73 13.44
N GLN A 132 16.16 -3.95 13.77
CA GLN A 132 16.96 -5.15 13.54
C GLN A 132 16.84 -5.57 12.08
N LYS A 133 17.97 -5.56 11.38
CA LYS A 133 18.03 -6.02 9.99
C LYS A 133 17.62 -7.50 9.90
N PRO A 134 16.75 -7.87 8.94
CA PRO A 134 16.40 -9.26 8.68
C PRO A 134 17.65 -10.11 8.48
N SER A 135 17.65 -11.30 9.10
CA SER A 135 18.69 -12.29 8.94
C SER A 135 18.13 -13.55 8.27
N GLY A 136 18.99 -14.27 7.54
CA GLY A 136 18.60 -15.43 6.76
C GLY A 136 17.93 -15.07 5.42
N PRO A 137 17.26 -16.03 4.77
CA PRO A 137 16.67 -15.85 3.45
C PRO A 137 15.65 -14.70 3.41
N TYR A 138 15.65 -13.95 2.30
CA TYR A 138 14.70 -12.87 2.05
C TYR A 138 13.26 -13.39 2.06
N LYS A 139 12.38 -12.65 2.73
CA LYS A 139 10.95 -12.94 2.88
C LYS A 139 10.14 -11.71 2.49
N THR A 140 9.32 -11.84 1.47
CA THR A 140 8.53 -10.72 0.92
C THR A 140 7.52 -10.18 1.94
N GLU A 141 7.00 -11.05 2.80
CA GLU A 141 6.04 -10.72 3.86
C GLU A 141 6.67 -10.05 5.10
N ASP A 142 8.00 -10.08 5.25
CA ASP A 142 8.67 -9.43 6.38
C ASP A 142 8.80 -7.93 6.13
N TYR A 143 7.97 -7.14 6.81
CA TYR A 143 7.97 -5.68 6.71
C TYR A 143 9.33 -5.04 7.02
N ARG A 144 10.21 -5.68 7.80
CA ARG A 144 11.57 -5.17 8.02
C ARG A 144 12.38 -5.06 6.73
N ASN A 145 12.14 -5.92 5.74
CA ASN A 145 12.80 -5.81 4.43
C ASN A 145 12.41 -4.51 3.71
N ILE A 146 11.21 -4.01 3.96
CA ILE A 146 10.69 -2.75 3.45
C ILE A 146 11.21 -1.57 4.27
N PHE A 147 11.22 -1.68 5.60
CA PHE A 147 11.72 -0.63 6.49
C PHE A 147 13.18 -0.28 6.19
N HIS A 148 14.01 -1.30 5.91
CA HIS A 148 15.44 -1.13 5.62
C HIS A 148 15.75 -0.83 4.14
N LEU A 149 14.76 -0.41 3.34
CA LEU A 149 15.02 0.10 1.99
C LEU A 149 15.80 1.41 2.06
N VAL A 150 16.60 1.69 1.02
CA VAL A 150 17.41 2.90 0.95
C VAL A 150 16.50 4.11 0.73
N ALA A 151 16.40 4.98 1.73
CA ALA A 151 15.55 6.17 1.69
C ALA A 151 16.20 7.38 1.00
N HIS A 152 17.53 7.39 0.84
CA HIS A 152 18.30 8.54 0.32
C HIS A 152 18.00 9.85 1.05
N GLU A 153 17.84 9.80 2.37
CA GLU A 153 17.49 10.96 3.20
C GLU A 153 18.52 12.08 3.12
N ASP A 154 19.79 11.71 2.99
CA ASP A 154 20.95 12.59 2.81
C ASP A 154 20.89 13.41 1.52
N LYS A 155 20.15 12.93 0.51
CA LYS A 155 20.03 13.59 -0.81
C LYS A 155 18.77 14.45 -0.94
N ARG A 156 17.92 14.51 0.09
CA ARG A 156 16.61 15.19 0.03
C ARG A 156 16.70 16.64 0.46
N THR A 157 15.89 17.48 -0.18
CA THR A 157 15.77 18.89 0.19
C THR A 157 14.84 19.05 1.39
N LYS A 158 14.97 20.18 2.12
CA LYS A 158 14.04 20.52 3.22
C LYS A 158 12.59 20.61 2.75
N GLN A 159 12.36 21.05 1.51
CA GLN A 159 11.03 21.11 0.92
C GLN A 159 10.44 19.71 0.69
N ASP A 160 11.24 18.76 0.20
CA ASP A 160 10.81 17.36 0.06
C ASP A 160 10.44 16.74 1.43
N PHE A 161 11.24 17.00 2.47
CA PHE A 161 10.88 16.59 3.83
C PHE A 161 9.57 17.20 4.32
N LEU A 162 9.33 18.49 4.08
CA LEU A 162 8.08 19.15 4.45
C LEU A 162 6.88 18.50 3.76
N HIS A 163 6.95 18.26 2.44
CA HIS A 163 5.88 17.59 1.69
C HIS A 163 5.62 16.18 2.22
N ARG A 164 6.66 15.42 2.56
CA ARG A 164 6.51 14.07 3.12
C ARG A 164 5.87 14.08 4.50
N THR A 165 6.29 14.99 5.37
CA THR A 165 5.67 15.16 6.69
C THR A 165 4.19 15.53 6.56
N GLN A 166 3.84 16.40 5.61
CA GLN A 166 2.45 16.75 5.32
C GLN A 166 1.64 15.53 4.85
N MET A 167 2.18 14.73 3.92
CA MET A 167 1.53 13.50 3.47
C MET A 167 1.41 12.47 4.58
N THR A 168 2.41 12.33 5.45
CA THR A 168 2.33 11.47 6.63
C THR A 168 1.20 11.90 7.56
N ALA A 169 1.08 13.20 7.87
CA ALA A 169 -0.01 13.72 8.69
C ALA A 169 -1.39 13.45 8.05
N PHE A 170 -1.50 13.63 6.73
CA PHE A 170 -2.70 13.27 5.97
C PHE A 170 -3.04 11.78 6.09
N LEU A 171 -2.08 10.89 5.87
CA LEU A 171 -2.28 9.43 5.96
C LEU A 171 -2.63 8.98 7.39
N VAL A 172 -2.00 9.57 8.41
CA VAL A 172 -2.35 9.30 9.81
C VAL A 172 -3.78 9.72 10.11
N LYS A 173 -4.23 10.86 9.57
CA LYS A 173 -5.62 11.28 9.71
C LYS A 173 -6.58 10.31 9.02
N LEU A 174 -6.22 9.78 7.85
CA LEU A 174 -7.01 8.75 7.17
C LEU A 174 -7.10 7.43 7.99
N LEU A 175 -6.02 7.03 8.66
CA LEU A 175 -6.03 5.87 9.57
C LEU A 175 -6.94 6.12 10.78
N GLU A 176 -6.92 7.33 11.35
CA GLU A 176 -7.80 7.71 12.45
C GLU A 176 -9.28 7.67 12.03
N ILE A 177 -9.65 8.37 10.96
CA ILE A 177 -11.06 8.41 10.53
C ILE A 177 -11.55 7.03 10.07
N SER A 178 -10.70 6.16 9.53
CA SER A 178 -11.09 4.80 9.12
C SER A 178 -11.31 3.84 10.30
N GLY A 179 -11.01 4.26 11.53
CA GLY A 179 -11.13 3.43 12.73
C GLY A 179 -10.01 2.39 12.87
N TYR A 180 -8.89 2.60 12.19
CA TYR A 180 -7.75 1.67 12.17
C TYR A 180 -7.16 1.48 13.59
N PHE A 181 -6.97 2.57 14.32
CA PHE A 181 -6.35 2.54 15.66
C PHE A 181 -7.28 1.91 16.72
N GLU A 182 -8.59 1.96 16.52
CA GLU A 182 -9.60 1.32 17.35
C GLU A 182 -9.80 -0.15 16.98
N GLY A 183 -9.28 -0.58 15.83
CA GLY A 183 -9.52 -1.91 15.28
C GLY A 183 -10.97 -2.12 14.83
N LYS A 184 -11.70 -1.03 14.58
CA LYS A 184 -13.12 -1.04 14.21
C LYS A 184 -13.30 -0.40 12.84
N GLN A 185 -13.68 -1.20 11.85
CA GLN A 185 -14.03 -0.67 10.53
C GLN A 185 -15.22 0.29 10.63
N ARG A 186 -15.29 1.25 9.71
CA ARG A 186 -16.46 2.13 9.61
C ARG A 186 -17.63 1.39 9.00
N ASP A 187 -18.82 1.63 9.55
CA ASP A 187 -20.10 1.19 8.96
C ASP A 187 -20.80 2.32 8.17
N LYS A 188 -20.26 3.54 8.27
CA LYS A 188 -20.83 4.74 7.65
C LYS A 188 -19.77 5.49 6.85
N PRO A 189 -20.17 6.19 5.78
CA PRO A 189 -19.28 7.09 5.07
C PRO A 189 -18.64 8.16 5.96
N VAL A 190 -17.61 8.82 5.45
CA VAL A 190 -16.92 9.91 6.15
C VAL A 190 -17.76 11.18 6.08
N ASP A 191 -18.06 11.77 7.23
CA ASP A 191 -18.74 13.05 7.29
C ASP A 191 -17.74 14.22 7.09
N ILE A 192 -18.20 15.30 6.45
CA ILE A 192 -17.33 16.46 6.22
C ILE A 192 -16.76 17.06 7.51
N SER A 193 -17.50 17.01 8.61
CA SER A 193 -17.05 17.50 9.91
C SER A 193 -15.79 16.78 10.40
N GLU A 194 -15.58 15.52 10.00
CA GLU A 194 -14.42 14.70 10.37
C GLU A 194 -13.15 15.07 9.56
N VAL A 195 -13.32 15.73 8.41
CA VAL A 195 -12.22 16.15 7.52
C VAL A 195 -11.99 17.66 7.52
N LYS A 196 -12.74 18.45 8.30
CA LYS A 196 -12.53 19.91 8.43
C LYS A 196 -11.12 20.26 8.89
N SER A 197 -10.50 19.43 9.73
CA SER A 197 -9.11 19.61 10.18
C SER A 197 -8.08 19.42 9.06
N MET A 198 -8.49 18.92 7.88
CA MET A 198 -7.64 18.69 6.71
C MET A 198 -7.71 19.87 5.72
N ALA A 199 -8.14 21.06 6.19
CA ALA A 199 -8.36 22.27 5.40
C ALA A 199 -9.37 22.09 4.25
N VAL A 200 -10.32 21.15 4.40
CA VAL A 200 -11.46 21.02 3.49
C VAL A 200 -12.44 22.16 3.80
N GLU A 201 -12.44 23.18 2.96
CA GLU A 201 -13.38 24.30 3.04
C GLU A 201 -14.82 23.84 2.78
N ASP A 202 -15.81 24.51 3.40
CA ASP A 202 -17.24 24.17 3.25
C ASP A 202 -17.73 24.23 1.78
N LYS A 203 -17.00 24.93 0.89
CA LYS A 203 -17.29 24.97 -0.55
C LYS A 203 -17.13 23.61 -1.26
N TYR A 204 -16.38 22.67 -0.67
CA TYR A 204 -16.19 21.31 -1.20
C TYR A 204 -17.11 20.28 -0.53
N LYS A 205 -18.16 20.73 0.18
CA LYS A 205 -19.08 19.84 0.90
C LYS A 205 -19.78 18.82 0.01
N GLU A 206 -20.15 19.22 -1.20
CA GLU A 206 -20.78 18.32 -2.17
C GLU A 206 -19.77 17.32 -2.74
N ASP A 207 -18.51 17.70 -2.93
CA ASP A 207 -17.43 16.78 -3.35
C ASP A 207 -17.15 15.71 -2.30
N VAL A 208 -17.33 16.06 -1.02
CA VAL A 208 -17.25 15.14 0.12
C VAL A 208 -18.45 14.20 0.19
N GLY A 209 -19.67 14.72 -0.06
CA GLY A 209 -20.88 13.89 -0.19
C GLY A 209 -20.83 12.94 -1.41
N LEU A 210 -20.06 13.28 -2.44
CA LEU A 210 -19.78 12.43 -3.61
C LEU A 210 -18.68 11.37 -3.37
N PHE A 211 -18.12 11.29 -2.16
CA PHE A 211 -17.17 10.22 -1.77
C PHE A 211 -17.86 8.96 -1.24
N GLY A 212 -19.20 8.94 -1.24
CA GLY A 212 -20.04 7.79 -0.88
C GLY A 212 -21.09 8.18 0.13
#